data_AF-A0A9D1NWS8-F1
#
_entry.id   AF-A0A9D1NWS8-F1
#
_cell.length_a   1.000
_cell.length_b   1.000
_cell.length_c   1.000
_cell.angle_alpha   90.00
_cell.angle_beta   90.00
_cell.angle_gamma   90.00
#
_symmetry.space_group_name_H-M   'P 1'
#
loop_
_entity.id
_entity.type
_entity.pdbx_description
1 polymer ?
#
loop_
_entity_poly.entity_id
_entity_poly.type
_entity_poly.pdbx_seq_one_letter_code
_entity_poly.pdbx_strand_id
1 'polypeptide(L)'
;MTFSGGFCVFFSLISMIMDIRWEKVSNRWILFGWLAAAAWQTCGKGLEGILFFLAGALFPIGLLFPLFAAKMLGTGDIKLFSVLGGMMGPRSFLSCLLLSFLLAAAISLPVLLIRCDVKERLRYFAGYMARLLSGQRVEPYLKPGRRPENIHFTIPVFISVLLCAGGFKL
;
A
#
# COMPACT_ATOMS: atom_id res chain seq x y z
N MET A 1 -9.03 -21.56 -0.14
CA MET A 1 -8.04 -20.47 -0.35
C MET A 1 -7.01 -20.93 -1.36
N THR A 2 -6.79 -20.15 -2.43
CA THR A 2 -5.68 -20.41 -3.37
C THR A 2 -4.34 -20.16 -2.67
N PHE A 3 -3.31 -20.96 -2.96
CA PHE A 3 -1.98 -20.83 -2.35
C PHE A 3 -1.41 -19.40 -2.40
N SER A 4 -1.57 -18.72 -3.54
CA SER A 4 -1.20 -17.31 -3.73
C SER A 4 -1.91 -16.36 -2.74
N GLY A 5 -3.19 -16.59 -2.44
CA GLY A 5 -3.95 -15.76 -1.49
C GLY A 5 -3.49 -15.96 -0.05
N GLY A 6 -3.21 -17.20 0.35
CA GLY A 6 -2.66 -17.50 1.68
C GLY A 6 -1.29 -16.85 1.89
N PHE A 7 -0.42 -16.90 0.88
CA PHE A 7 0.86 -16.22 0.90
C PHE A 7 0.70 -14.70 1.07
N CYS A 8 -0.17 -14.07 0.28
CA CYS A 8 -0.41 -12.62 0.36
C CYS A 8 -0.88 -12.19 1.75
N VAL A 9 -1.80 -12.93 2.38
CA VAL A 9 -2.30 -12.65 3.74
C VAL A 9 -1.17 -12.77 4.78
N PHE A 10 -0.38 -13.83 4.71
CA PHE A 10 0.75 -14.03 5.63
C PHE A 10 1.81 -12.93 5.46
N PHE A 11 2.12 -12.59 4.21
CA PHE A 11 3.09 -11.56 3.87
C PHE A 11 2.64 -10.16 4.33
N SER A 12 1.37 -9.80 4.09
CA SER A 12 0.81 -8.52 4.54
C SER A 12 0.67 -8.45 6.06
N LEU A 13 0.35 -9.56 6.74
CA LEU A 13 0.29 -9.64 8.20
C LEU A 13 1.64 -9.31 8.84
N ILE A 14 2.71 -9.97 8.39
CA ILE A 14 4.07 -9.74 8.93
C ILE A 14 4.51 -8.31 8.64
N SER A 15 4.19 -7.80 7.44
CA SER A 15 4.53 -6.43 7.08
C SER A 15 3.79 -5.40 7.95
N MET A 16 2.51 -5.63 8.25
CA MET A 16 1.72 -4.81 9.18
C MET A 16 2.32 -4.84 10.59
N ILE A 17 2.72 -6.02 11.10
CA ILE A 17 3.38 -6.13 12.40
C ILE A 17 4.71 -5.37 12.40
N MET A 18 5.50 -5.47 11.33
CA MET A 18 6.76 -4.74 11.20
C MET A 18 6.55 -3.22 11.17
N ASP A 19 5.54 -2.76 10.45
CA ASP A 19 5.21 -1.35 10.34
C ASP A 19 4.72 -0.76 11.67
N ILE A 20 3.85 -1.47 12.40
CA ILE A 20 3.37 -1.05 13.72
C ILE A 20 4.52 -1.00 14.75
N ARG A 21 5.48 -1.92 14.66
CA ARG A 21 6.52 -2.07 15.69
C ARG A 21 7.80 -1.27 15.42
N TRP A 22 8.17 -1.07 14.15
CA TRP A 22 9.40 -0.39 13.76
C TRP A 22 9.20 0.76 12.76
N GLU A 23 7.95 1.08 12.38
CA GLU A 23 7.59 2.09 11.35
C GLU A 23 8.30 1.89 10.00
N LYS A 24 8.86 0.70 9.80
CA LYS A 24 9.73 0.35 8.67
C LYS A 24 9.55 -1.11 8.33
N VAL A 25 9.16 -1.36 7.09
CA VAL A 25 9.20 -2.70 6.50
C VAL A 25 10.64 -2.99 6.06
N SER A 26 11.20 -4.12 6.52
CA SER A 26 12.57 -4.51 6.20
C SER A 26 12.73 -4.81 4.71
N ASN A 27 13.74 -4.23 4.06
CA ASN A 27 14.08 -4.54 2.66
C ASN A 27 14.33 -6.04 2.43
N ARG A 28 14.85 -6.75 3.43
CA ARG A 28 15.07 -8.21 3.37
C ARG A 28 13.76 -8.98 3.25
N TRP A 29 12.71 -8.51 3.94
CA TRP A 29 11.38 -9.11 3.86
C TRP A 29 10.74 -8.87 2.48
N ILE A 30 10.86 -7.65 1.96
CA ILE A 30 10.40 -7.32 0.60
C ILE A 30 11.11 -8.19 -0.44
N LEU A 31 12.44 -8.34 -0.32
CA LEU A 31 13.22 -9.17 -1.25
C LEU A 31 12.75 -10.63 -1.24
N PHE A 32 12.51 -11.19 -0.05
CA PHE A 32 11.93 -12.52 0.08
C PHE A 32 10.57 -12.63 -0.61
N GLY A 33 9.71 -11.62 -0.44
CA GLY A 33 8.43 -11.51 -1.12
C GLY A 33 8.54 -11.52 -2.64
N TRP A 34 9.46 -10.73 -3.20
CA TRP A 34 9.73 -10.71 -4.64
C TRP A 34 10.23 -12.05 -5.17
N LEU A 35 11.17 -12.70 -4.47
CA LEU A 35 11.69 -14.00 -4.88
C LEU A 35 10.58 -15.06 -4.86
N ALA A 36 9.75 -15.08 -3.83
CA ALA A 36 8.62 -16.00 -3.74
C ALA A 36 7.57 -15.76 -4.83
N ALA A 37 7.24 -14.50 -5.12
CA ALA A 37 6.29 -14.14 -6.19
C ALA A 37 6.84 -14.48 -7.59
N ALA A 38 8.12 -14.23 -7.83
CA ALA A 38 8.78 -14.61 -9.08
C ALA A 38 8.86 -16.13 -9.25
N ALA A 39 9.23 -16.87 -8.19
CA ALA A 39 9.26 -18.34 -8.20
C ALA A 39 7.87 -18.94 -8.46
N TRP A 40 6.82 -18.40 -7.84
CA TRP A 40 5.45 -18.84 -8.06
C TRP A 40 5.01 -18.64 -9.51
N GLN A 41 5.24 -17.46 -10.07
CA GLN A 41 4.82 -17.15 -11.45
C GLN A 41 5.64 -17.92 -12.49
N THR A 42 6.94 -18.10 -12.26
CA THR A 42 7.82 -18.89 -13.15
C THR A 42 7.48 -20.38 -13.13
N CYS A 43 7.16 -20.94 -11.96
CA CYS A 43 6.73 -22.34 -11.86
C CYS A 43 5.38 -22.57 -12.58
N GLY A 44 4.46 -21.60 -12.51
CA GLY A 44 3.14 -21.72 -13.14
C GLY A 44 3.12 -21.45 -14.65
N LYS A 45 3.92 -20.51 -15.16
CA LYS A 45 3.85 -20.02 -16.54
C LYS A 45 5.20 -19.99 -17.29
N GLY A 46 6.26 -20.55 -16.70
CA GLY A 46 7.60 -20.53 -17.29
C GLY A 46 8.15 -19.11 -17.49
N LEU A 47 8.74 -18.85 -18.65
CA LEU A 47 9.33 -17.55 -19.00
C LEU A 47 8.29 -16.41 -19.07
N GLU A 48 7.07 -16.71 -19.54
CA GLU A 48 5.98 -15.72 -19.58
C GLU A 48 5.54 -15.28 -18.17
N GLY A 49 5.74 -16.14 -17.17
CA GLY A 49 5.52 -15.82 -15.76
C GLY A 49 6.40 -14.69 -15.25
N ILE A 50 7.62 -14.55 -15.76
CA ILE A 50 8.54 -13.47 -15.38
C ILE A 50 8.00 -12.13 -15.88
N LEU A 51 7.55 -12.08 -17.14
CA LEU A 51 6.96 -10.87 -17.73
C LEU A 51 5.69 -10.48 -16.99
N PHE A 52 4.85 -11.47 -16.64
CA PHE A 52 3.62 -11.22 -15.88
C PHE A 52 3.92 -10.73 -14.45
N PHE A 53 4.91 -11.30 -13.78
CA PHE A 53 5.39 -10.83 -12.48
C PHE A 53 5.91 -9.39 -12.55
N LEU A 54 6.79 -9.09 -13.51
CA LEU A 54 7.33 -7.75 -13.73
C LEU A 54 6.24 -6.74 -14.02
N ALA A 55 5.30 -7.05 -14.92
CA ALA A 55 4.16 -6.18 -15.22
C ALA A 55 3.29 -5.95 -13.97
N GLY A 56 3.01 -7.01 -13.21
CA GLY A 56 2.26 -6.92 -11.95
C GLY A 56 2.98 -6.13 -10.86
N ALA A 57 4.31 -6.16 -10.80
CA ALA A 57 5.11 -5.42 -9.84
C ALA A 57 5.34 -3.96 -10.25
N LEU A 58 5.49 -3.66 -11.54
CA LEU A 58 5.67 -2.30 -12.05
C LEU A 58 4.38 -1.49 -12.03
N PHE A 59 3.24 -2.14 -12.28
CA PHE A 59 1.93 -1.50 -12.31
C PHE A 59 1.61 -0.67 -11.04
N PRO A 60 1.71 -1.20 -9.81
CA PRO A 60 1.54 -0.41 -8.59
C PRO A 60 2.56 0.71 -8.45
N ILE A 61 3.80 0.48 -8.89
CA ILE A 61 4.85 1.51 -8.80
C ILE A 61 4.45 2.70 -9.66
N GLY A 62 4.07 2.49 -10.92
CA GLY A 62 3.61 3.56 -11.81
C GLY A 62 2.35 4.26 -11.30
N LEU A 63 1.39 3.50 -10.78
CA LEU A 63 0.12 4.04 -10.28
C LEU A 63 0.29 4.85 -8.98
N LEU A 64 1.16 4.40 -8.07
CA LEU A 64 1.38 5.04 -6.77
C LEU A 64 2.53 6.06 -6.79
N PHE A 65 3.30 6.14 -7.88
CA PHE A 65 4.39 7.10 -8.03
C PHE A 65 3.96 8.56 -7.82
N PRO A 66 2.81 9.05 -8.32
CA PRO A 66 2.35 10.41 -8.03
C PRO A 66 2.12 10.66 -6.54
N LEU A 67 1.53 9.68 -5.83
CA LEU A 67 1.30 9.76 -4.38
C LEU A 67 2.61 9.70 -3.58
N PHE A 68 3.59 8.94 -4.07
CA PHE A 68 4.93 8.89 -3.50
C PHE A 68 5.69 10.22 -3.67
N ALA A 69 5.65 10.79 -4.88
CA ALA A 69 6.24 12.09 -5.18
C ALA A 69 5.61 13.19 -4.32
N ALA A 70 4.30 13.07 -4.05
CA ALA A 70 3.57 13.92 -3.12
C ALA A 70 3.90 13.65 -1.63
N LYS A 71 4.85 12.75 -1.30
CA LYS A 71 5.24 12.35 0.07
C LYS A 71 4.07 11.93 0.96
N MET A 72 3.01 11.39 0.36
CA MET A 72 1.82 10.91 1.09
C MET A 72 1.90 9.44 1.46
N LEU A 73 2.69 8.66 0.71
CA LEU A 73 2.91 7.23 0.95
C LEU A 73 4.35 6.96 1.37
N GLY A 74 4.51 5.98 2.26
CA GLY A 74 5.83 5.52 2.69
C GLY A 74 6.53 4.72 1.59
N THR A 75 7.86 4.78 1.57
CA THR A 75 8.68 3.95 0.67
C THR A 75 8.47 2.45 0.91
N GLY A 76 8.03 2.07 2.11
CA GLY A 76 7.68 0.69 2.47
C GLY A 76 6.39 0.21 1.80
N ASP A 77 5.37 1.06 1.74
CA ASP A 77 4.05 0.70 1.19
C ASP A 77 4.15 0.35 -0.29
N ILE A 78 4.86 1.17 -1.08
CA ILE A 78 5.02 0.96 -2.52
C ILE A 78 5.75 -0.35 -2.81
N LYS A 79 6.78 -0.66 -2.01
CA LYS A 79 7.52 -1.91 -2.11
C LYS A 79 6.60 -3.09 -1.79
N LEU A 80 5.80 -3.00 -0.73
CA LEU A 80 4.82 -4.03 -0.37
C LEU A 80 3.79 -4.25 -1.49
N PHE A 81 3.23 -3.17 -2.04
CA PHE A 81 2.28 -3.26 -3.15
C PHE A 81 2.92 -3.88 -4.41
N SER A 82 4.19 -3.64 -4.67
CA SER A 82 4.89 -4.29 -5.78
C SER A 82 4.97 -5.82 -5.62
N VAL A 83 5.18 -6.32 -4.39
CA VAL A 83 5.16 -7.76 -4.12
C VAL A 83 3.75 -8.33 -4.32
N LEU A 84 2.73 -7.66 -3.76
CA LEU A 84 1.35 -8.09 -3.87
C LEU A 84 0.86 -8.08 -5.33
N GLY A 85 1.22 -7.05 -6.09
CA GLY A 85 0.89 -6.93 -7.51
C GLY A 85 1.55 -8.00 -8.37
N GLY A 86 2.82 -8.33 -8.10
CA GLY A 86 3.52 -9.42 -8.77
C GLY A 86 2.91 -10.81 -8.45
N MET A 87 2.42 -11.02 -7.23
CA MET A 87 1.84 -12.29 -6.79
C MET A 87 0.38 -12.48 -7.25
N MET A 88 -0.46 -11.44 -7.13
CA MET A 88 -1.90 -11.50 -7.44
C MET A 88 -2.21 -11.19 -8.91
N GLY A 89 -1.30 -10.52 -9.61
CA GLY A 89 -1.51 -9.99 -10.95
C GLY A 89 -2.28 -8.66 -10.96
N PRO A 90 -2.21 -7.89 -12.07
CA PRO A 90 -2.64 -6.49 -12.10
C PRO A 90 -4.14 -6.28 -11.88
N ARG A 91 -5.00 -7.16 -12.39
CA ARG A 91 -6.46 -7.03 -12.23
C ARG A 91 -6.91 -7.21 -10.78
N SER A 92 -6.56 -8.34 -10.16
CA SER A 92 -6.91 -8.64 -8.77
C SER A 92 -6.26 -7.65 -7.80
N PHE A 93 -5.03 -7.22 -8.12
CA PHE A 93 -4.33 -6.20 -7.36
C PHE A 93 -5.05 -4.85 -7.39
N LEU A 94 -5.58 -4.42 -8.54
CA LEU A 94 -6.27 -3.13 -8.64
C LEU A 94 -7.52 -3.09 -7.74
N SER A 95 -8.34 -4.14 -7.74
CA SER A 95 -9.49 -4.21 -6.82
C SER A 95 -9.04 -4.19 -5.36
N CYS A 96 -7.93 -4.88 -5.02
CA CYS A 96 -7.36 -4.86 -3.67
C CYS A 96 -6.84 -3.47 -3.27
N LEU A 97 -6.17 -2.78 -4.19
CA LEU A 97 -5.66 -1.43 -3.99
C LEU A 97 -6.82 -0.44 -3.75
N LEU A 98 -7.84 -0.46 -4.60
CA LEU A 98 -9.02 0.40 -4.44
C LEU A 98 -9.72 0.14 -3.11
N LEU A 99 -9.86 -1.13 -2.72
CA LEU A 99 -10.42 -1.51 -1.44
C LEU A 99 -9.57 -1.01 -0.27
N SER A 100 -8.24 -1.08 -0.38
CA SER A 100 -7.33 -0.55 0.65
C SER A 100 -7.47 0.96 0.83
N PHE A 101 -7.61 1.72 -0.25
CA PHE A 101 -7.87 3.17 -0.20
C PHE A 101 -9.24 3.47 0.38
N LEU A 102 -10.27 2.71 0.00
CA LEU A 102 -11.63 2.88 0.52
C LEU A 102 -11.67 2.61 2.03
N LEU A 103 -11.02 1.54 2.49
CA LEU A 103 -10.90 1.21 3.91
C LEU A 103 -10.08 2.25 4.66
N ALA A 104 -8.98 2.74 4.08
CA ALA A 104 -8.17 3.80 4.67
C ALA A 104 -8.99 5.09 4.84
N ALA A 105 -9.78 5.46 3.82
CA ALA A 105 -10.72 6.57 3.90
C ALA A 105 -11.78 6.32 4.97
N ALA A 106 -12.39 5.13 5.01
CA ALA A 106 -13.42 4.78 5.99
C ALA A 106 -12.90 4.81 7.44
N ILE A 107 -11.62 4.49 7.68
CA ILE A 107 -11.01 4.57 9.01
C ILE A 107 -10.56 6.00 9.34
N SER A 108 -9.99 6.71 8.37
CA SER A 108 -9.44 8.06 8.57
C SER A 108 -10.52 9.14 8.73
N LEU A 109 -11.63 9.03 8.00
CA LEU A 109 -12.68 10.04 7.95
C LEU A 109 -13.39 10.22 9.31
N PRO A 110 -13.80 9.16 10.04
CA PRO A 110 -14.37 9.31 11.39
C PRO A 110 -13.36 9.87 12.40
N VAL A 111 -12.09 9.48 12.33
CA VAL A 111 -11.04 10.03 13.20
C VAL A 111 -10.88 11.53 12.96
N LEU A 112 -10.90 11.96 11.71
CA LEU A 112 -10.85 13.37 11.33
C LEU A 112 -12.07 14.14 11.86
N LEU A 113 -13.28 13.59 11.70
CA LEU A 113 -14.53 14.26 12.12
C LEU A 113 -14.67 14.39 13.64
N ILE A 114 -14.19 13.40 14.40
CA ILE A 114 -14.37 13.34 15.85
C ILE A 114 -13.23 14.03 16.61
N ARG A 115 -11.99 13.96 16.11
CA ARG A 115 -10.79 14.39 16.85
C ARG A 115 -10.14 15.66 16.32
N CYS A 116 -10.51 16.15 15.14
CA CYS A 116 -9.86 17.31 14.51
C CYS A 116 -10.86 18.40 14.14
N ASP A 117 -10.39 19.65 14.15
CA ASP A 117 -11.09 20.73 13.48
C ASP A 117 -10.92 20.54 11.95
N VAL A 118 -11.94 19.94 11.33
CA VAL A 118 -11.95 19.52 9.92
C VAL A 118 -11.55 20.68 9.01
N LYS A 119 -11.99 21.91 9.33
CA LYS A 119 -11.68 23.12 8.55
C LYS A 119 -10.19 23.43 8.56
N GLU A 120 -9.54 23.29 9.70
CA GLU A 120 -8.12 23.57 9.84
C GLU A 120 -7.30 22.53 9.06
N ARG A 121 -7.62 21.24 9.21
CA ARG A 121 -6.98 20.15 8.46
C ARG A 121 -7.19 20.26 6.94
N LEU A 122 -8.41 20.59 6.49
CA LEU A 122 -8.69 20.79 5.08
C LEU A 122 -7.93 21.99 4.50
N ARG A 123 -7.79 23.07 5.28
CA ARG A 123 -6.99 24.25 4.90
C ARG A 123 -5.50 23.93 4.85
N TYR A 124 -4.96 23.15 5.79
CA TYR A 124 -3.59 22.63 5.72
C TYR A 124 -3.38 21.78 4.47
N PHE A 125 -4.32 20.88 4.15
CA PHE A 125 -4.26 20.04 2.95
C PHE A 125 -4.35 20.86 1.66
N ALA A 126 -5.27 21.82 1.57
CA ALA A 126 -5.39 22.70 0.41
C ALA A 126 -4.11 23.55 0.21
N GLY A 127 -3.56 24.10 1.29
CA GLY A 127 -2.29 24.83 1.27
C GLY A 127 -1.08 23.94 0.95
N TYR A 128 -1.15 22.64 1.27
CA TYR A 128 -0.17 21.65 0.86
C TYR A 128 -0.27 21.36 -0.65
N MET A 129 -1.48 21.12 -1.16
CA MET A 129 -1.73 20.85 -2.57
C MET A 129 -1.31 22.03 -3.46
N ALA A 130 -1.61 23.26 -3.02
CA ALA A 130 -1.17 24.47 -3.71
C ALA A 130 0.37 24.57 -3.79
N ARG A 131 1.07 24.21 -2.71
CA ARG A 131 2.56 24.17 -2.68
C ARG A 131 3.14 23.07 -3.56
N LEU A 132 2.50 21.90 -3.59
CA LEU A 132 2.87 20.78 -4.46
C LEU A 132 2.74 21.16 -5.94
N LEU A 133 1.64 21.81 -6.33
CA LEU A 133 1.40 22.28 -7.70
C LEU A 133 2.31 23.45 -8.09
N SER A 134 2.70 24.29 -7.13
CA SER A 134 3.60 25.43 -7.35
C SER A 134 5.09 25.05 -7.36
N GLY A 135 5.44 23.77 -7.21
CA GLY A 135 6.82 23.28 -7.28
C GLY A 135 7.70 23.66 -6.08
N GLN A 136 7.12 24.14 -4.97
CA GLN A 136 7.89 24.45 -3.76
C GLN A 136 8.35 23.15 -3.07
N ARG A 137 9.45 23.22 -2.29
CA ARG A 137 9.93 22.06 -1.52
C ARG A 137 8.85 21.62 -0.53
N VAL A 138 8.28 20.44 -0.78
CA VAL A 138 7.21 19.87 0.00
C VAL A 138 7.79 19.11 1.20
N GLU A 139 7.46 19.54 2.41
CA GLU A 139 7.75 18.79 3.64
C GLU A 139 6.80 17.58 3.77
N PRO A 140 7.18 16.49 4.46
CA PRO A 140 6.29 15.34 4.63
C PRO A 140 4.95 15.72 5.29
N TYR A 141 3.83 15.27 4.71
CA TYR A 141 2.48 15.58 5.23
C TYR A 141 2.24 14.96 6.62
N LEU A 142 2.79 13.77 6.88
CA LEU A 142 2.80 13.16 8.22
C LEU A 142 4.01 13.63 9.02
N LYS A 143 3.76 14.22 10.20
CA LYS A 143 4.81 14.50 11.19
C LYS A 143 5.17 13.21 11.94
N PRO A 144 6.46 12.87 12.08
CA PRO A 144 6.89 11.68 12.79
C PRO A 144 6.49 11.74 14.27
N GLY A 145 5.98 10.63 14.82
CA GLY A 145 5.55 10.48 16.22
C GLY A 145 4.24 9.70 16.38
N ARG A 146 4.02 9.13 17.57
CA ARG A 146 2.79 8.42 17.96
C ARG A 146 1.63 9.39 18.21
N ARG A 147 1.13 10.03 17.15
CA ARG A 147 -0.13 10.78 17.20
C ARG A 147 -1.28 9.84 16.84
N PRO A 148 -2.43 9.93 17.53
CA PRO A 148 -3.60 9.08 17.24
C PRO A 148 -4.17 9.30 15.82
N GLU A 149 -3.73 10.37 15.17
CA GLU A 149 -4.10 10.77 13.80
C GLU A 149 -3.27 10.04 12.73
N ASN A 150 -2.11 9.47 13.11
CA ASN A 150 -1.20 8.78 12.19
C ASN A 150 -1.63 7.31 12.06
N ILE A 151 -2.63 7.07 11.21
CA ILE A 151 -3.07 5.71 10.91
C ILE A 151 -2.06 5.10 9.92
N HIS A 152 -1.48 3.97 10.31
CA HIS A 152 -0.60 3.18 9.45
C HIS A 152 -1.39 2.61 8.27
N PHE A 153 -1.00 2.96 7.04
CA PHE A 153 -1.68 2.54 5.82
C PHE A 153 -1.63 1.01 5.62
N THR A 154 -0.66 0.34 6.24
CA THR A 154 -0.54 -1.13 6.24
C THR A 154 -1.73 -1.87 6.86
N ILE A 155 -2.50 -1.23 7.75
CA ILE A 155 -3.70 -1.82 8.37
C ILE A 155 -4.84 -1.98 7.34
N PRO A 156 -5.32 -0.91 6.66
CA PRO A 156 -6.26 -1.03 5.54
C PRO A 156 -5.80 -2.00 4.46
N VAL A 157 -4.50 -2.03 4.16
CA VAL A 157 -3.93 -2.95 3.18
C VAL A 157 -4.08 -4.40 3.62
N PHE A 158 -3.74 -4.73 4.86
CA PHE A 158 -3.94 -6.08 5.40
C PHE A 158 -5.41 -6.53 5.30
N ILE A 159 -6.35 -5.68 5.72
CA ILE A 159 -7.79 -5.97 5.66
C ILE A 159 -8.24 -6.18 4.21
N SER A 160 -7.78 -5.33 3.28
CA SER A 160 -8.12 -5.47 1.86
C SER A 160 -7.59 -6.77 1.25
N VAL A 161 -6.38 -7.20 1.62
CA VAL A 161 -5.80 -8.47 1.15
C VAL A 161 -6.59 -9.65 1.71
N LEU A 162 -7.03 -9.58 2.96
CA LEU A 162 -7.84 -10.62 3.59
C LEU A 162 -9.21 -10.77 2.90
N LEU A 163 -9.85 -9.64 2.55
CA LEU A 163 -11.10 -9.64 1.79
C LEU A 163 -10.91 -10.17 0.36
N CYS A 164 -9.85 -9.75 -0.34
CA CYS A 164 -9.55 -10.25 -1.68
C CYS A 164 -9.18 -11.74 -1.68
N ALA A 165 -8.47 -12.22 -0.66
CA ALA A 165 -8.18 -13.65 -0.49
C ALA A 165 -9.45 -14.47 -0.16
N GLY A 166 -10.44 -13.84 0.49
CA GLY A 166 -11.78 -14.38 0.72
C GLY A 166 -12.68 -14.39 -0.53
N GLY A 167 -12.21 -13.86 -1.66
CA GLY A 167 -12.93 -13.83 -2.94
C GLY A 167 -13.69 -12.54 -3.23
N PHE A 168 -13.61 -11.53 -2.35
CA PHE A 168 -14.23 -10.24 -2.59
C PHE A 168 -13.45 -9.45 -3.65
N LYS A 169 -14.12 -9.04 -4.72
CA LYS A 169 -13.55 -8.20 -5.79
C LYS A 169 -14.49 -7.04 -6.06
N LEU A 170 -13.90 -5.86 -6.22
CA LEU A 170 -14.55 -4.66 -6.74
C LEU A 170 -14.60 -4.72 -8.27
#